data_AF-A0AA94EJL7-F1
#
_entry.id   AF-A0AA94EJL7-F1
#
_cell.length_a   1.000
_cell.length_b   1.000
_cell.length_c   1.000
_cell.angle_alpha   90.00
_cell.angle_beta   90.00
_cell.angle_gamma   90.00
#
_symmetry.space_group_name_H-M   'P 1'
#
loop_
_entity.id
_entity.type
_entity.pdbx_description
1 polymer ?
#
loop_
_entity_poly.entity_id
_entity_poly.type
_entity_poly.pdbx_seq_one_letter_code
_entity_poly.pdbx_strand_id
1 'polypeptide(L)'
;MQQALKSNEPLLWSEDIFKDHALLYAEMKKFNLNHGWLQSSWYNFAIKGVVTLSRSTDAITLQELEAKEAKMSKLVRLTHACLSEIITLSSPYQSNEKLSPREVEILKWVADGKTGEVIGKVLGVTERTVTHHTVNIMQKLNTTNKTAAAVKAALLGLI
;
A
#
# COMPACT_ATOMS: atom_id res chain seq x y z
N MET A 1 -14.52 -7.18 2.14
CA MET A 1 -13.20 -6.50 2.20
C MET A 1 -12.71 -6.00 0.83
N GLN A 2 -12.82 -6.77 -0.26
CA GLN A 2 -12.31 -6.37 -1.58
C GLN A 2 -12.88 -5.05 -2.13
N GLN A 3 -14.15 -4.74 -1.84
CA GLN A 3 -14.80 -3.50 -2.28
C GLN A 3 -14.19 -2.25 -1.63
N ALA A 4 -13.82 -2.33 -0.35
CA ALA A 4 -13.23 -1.20 0.37
C ALA A 4 -11.80 -0.88 -0.07
N LEU A 5 -11.09 -1.79 -0.72
CA LEU A 5 -9.76 -1.51 -1.26
C LEU A 5 -9.80 -0.70 -2.56
N LYS A 6 -10.98 -0.44 -3.12
CA LYS A 6 -11.19 0.29 -4.39
C LYS A 6 -11.53 1.77 -4.20
N SER A 7 -11.98 2.17 -3.02
CA SER A 7 -12.38 3.54 -2.68
C SER A 7 -11.82 3.92 -1.32
N ASN A 8 -11.69 5.21 -1.02
CA ASN A 8 -11.42 5.73 0.34
C ASN A 8 -12.71 6.13 1.07
N GLU A 9 -13.88 5.80 0.52
CA GLU A 9 -15.16 6.06 1.17
C GLU A 9 -15.45 5.03 2.28
N PRO A 10 -16.15 5.45 3.34
CA PRO A 10 -16.59 4.55 4.39
C PRO A 10 -17.57 3.51 3.84
N LEU A 11 -17.36 2.24 4.19
CA LEU A 11 -18.29 1.15 3.88
C LEU A 11 -18.93 0.68 5.19
N LEU A 12 -20.24 0.87 5.32
CA LEU A 12 -21.00 0.36 6.46
C LEU A 12 -21.42 -1.09 6.23
N TRP A 13 -21.29 -1.95 7.23
CA TRP A 13 -21.76 -3.33 7.13
C TRP A 13 -23.28 -3.41 6.94
N SER A 14 -23.70 -4.16 5.93
CA SER A 14 -25.09 -4.42 5.61
C SER A 14 -25.23 -5.82 5.04
N GLU A 15 -26.43 -6.39 5.14
CA GLU A 15 -26.72 -7.72 4.55
C GLU A 15 -26.43 -7.75 3.05
N ASP A 16 -26.64 -6.62 2.36
CA ASP A 16 -26.33 -6.46 0.94
C ASP A 16 -24.85 -6.68 0.62
N ILE A 17 -23.94 -6.21 1.48
CA ILE A 17 -22.49 -6.36 1.29
C ILE A 17 -22.03 -7.79 1.57
N PHE A 18 -22.75 -8.52 2.42
CA PHE A 18 -22.44 -9.90 2.80
C PHE A 18 -23.27 -10.95 2.05
N LYS A 19 -24.00 -10.57 1.00
CA LYS A 19 -24.85 -11.49 0.20
C LYS A 19 -24.14 -12.78 -0.20
N ASP A 20 -22.91 -12.66 -0.69
CA ASP A 20 -22.10 -13.80 -1.15
C ASP A 20 -21.42 -14.58 0.01
N HIS A 21 -21.52 -14.07 1.24
CA HIS A 21 -20.86 -14.59 2.45
C HIS A 21 -21.79 -14.60 3.68
N ALA A 22 -23.06 -14.99 3.50
CA ALA A 22 -24.08 -14.93 4.55
C ALA A 22 -23.72 -15.75 5.82
N LEU A 23 -23.03 -16.89 5.66
CA LEU A 23 -22.57 -17.71 6.79
C LEU A 23 -21.58 -16.96 7.69
N LEU A 24 -20.63 -16.24 7.09
CA LEU A 24 -19.67 -15.42 7.83
C LEU A 24 -20.39 -14.30 8.59
N TYR A 25 -21.37 -13.65 7.94
CA TYR A 25 -22.12 -12.58 8.59
C TYR A 25 -22.95 -13.09 9.78
N ALA A 26 -23.55 -14.27 9.66
CA ALA A 26 -24.24 -14.92 10.77
C ALA A 26 -23.29 -15.30 11.91
N GLU A 27 -22.08 -15.76 11.61
CA GLU A 27 -21.05 -16.07 12.60
C GLU A 27 -20.55 -14.82 13.33
N MET A 28 -20.29 -13.73 12.60
CA MET A 28 -19.91 -12.43 13.18
C MET A 28 -20.95 -11.94 14.20
N LYS A 29 -22.25 -12.09 13.89
CA LYS A 29 -23.33 -11.74 14.83
C LYS A 29 -23.28 -12.56 16.13
N LYS A 30 -22.84 -13.83 16.09
CA LYS A 30 -22.67 -14.65 17.32
C LYS A 30 -21.58 -14.10 18.25
N PHE A 31 -20.57 -13.42 17.69
CA PHE A 31 -19.52 -12.74 18.44
C PHE A 31 -19.83 -11.27 18.75
N ASN A 32 -21.09 -10.85 18.61
CA ASN A 32 -21.55 -9.47 18.82
C ASN A 32 -20.91 -8.44 17.87
N LEU A 33 -20.44 -8.87 16.70
CA LEU A 33 -19.94 -8.00 15.64
C LEU A 33 -21.09 -7.64 14.70
N ASN A 34 -22.02 -6.82 15.20
CA ASN A 34 -23.33 -6.60 14.57
C ASN A 34 -23.31 -5.43 13.57
N HIS A 35 -22.68 -4.33 13.95
CA HIS A 35 -22.60 -3.11 13.16
C HIS A 35 -21.14 -2.73 12.97
N GLY A 36 -20.74 -2.46 11.73
CA GLY A 36 -19.34 -2.13 11.42
C GLY A 36 -19.20 -0.98 10.46
N TRP A 37 -18.20 -0.15 10.74
CA TRP A 37 -17.66 0.89 9.88
C TRP A 37 -16.33 0.40 9.36
N LEU A 38 -16.21 0.28 8.04
CA LEU A 38 -15.00 -0.18 7.40
C LEU A 38 -14.41 0.96 6.57
N GLN A 39 -13.22 1.40 6.95
CA GLN A 39 -12.52 2.52 6.34
C GLN A 39 -11.19 2.05 5.77
N SER A 40 -10.99 2.26 4.49
CA SER A 40 -9.72 2.06 3.82
C SER A 40 -8.80 3.27 3.99
N SER A 41 -7.50 3.02 4.01
CA SER A 41 -6.49 4.06 3.94
C SER A 41 -5.35 3.58 3.06
N TRP A 42 -4.87 4.47 2.21
CA TRP A 42 -3.69 4.26 1.38
C TRP A 42 -2.61 5.18 1.94
N TYR A 43 -1.59 4.59 2.58
CA TYR A 43 -0.42 5.33 3.04
C TYR A 43 0.80 4.85 2.28
N ASN A 44 1.57 5.79 1.72
CA ASN A 44 2.84 5.58 1.02
C ASN A 44 2.87 4.34 0.13
N PHE A 45 2.08 4.35 -0.96
CA PHE A 45 2.10 3.51 -2.17
C PHE A 45 2.16 1.96 -2.04
N ALA A 46 2.82 1.37 -1.04
CA ALA A 46 3.03 -0.06 -0.86
C ALA A 46 2.03 -0.74 0.07
N ILE A 47 1.51 -0.03 1.08
CA ILE A 47 0.69 -0.65 2.12
C ILE A 47 -0.74 -0.11 2.01
N LYS A 48 -1.62 -0.98 1.51
CA LYS A 48 -3.06 -0.78 1.56
C LYS A 48 -3.59 -1.51 2.77
N GLY A 49 -4.28 -0.79 3.63
CA GLY A 49 -4.88 -1.35 4.83
C GLY A 49 -6.32 -0.90 4.97
N VAL A 50 -7.03 -1.65 5.80
CA VAL A 50 -8.39 -1.36 6.20
C VAL A 50 -8.43 -1.37 7.70
N VAL A 51 -9.06 -0.35 8.29
CA VAL A 51 -9.42 -0.33 9.69
C VAL A 51 -10.93 -0.52 9.78
N THR A 52 -11.34 -1.47 10.60
CA THR A 52 -12.75 -1.75 10.86
C THR A 52 -13.04 -1.44 12.32
N LEU A 53 -14.02 -0.57 12.56
CA LEU A 53 -14.61 -0.42 13.89
C LEU A 53 -15.96 -1.11 13.91
N SER A 54 -16.26 -1.84 14.97
CA SER A 54 -17.56 -2.49 15.14
C SER A 54 -18.11 -2.31 16.53
N ARG A 55 -19.43 -2.41 16.65
CA ARG A 55 -20.15 -2.42 17.92
C ARG A 55 -21.30 -3.43 17.88
N SER A 56 -21.71 -3.85 19.07
CA SER A 56 -22.75 -4.86 19.29
C SER A 56 -24.16 -4.28 19.26
N THR A 57 -24.32 -3.01 19.62
CA THR A 57 -25.61 -2.32 19.69
C THR A 57 -25.67 -1.15 18.73
N ASP A 58 -26.90 -0.75 18.38
CA ASP A 58 -27.23 0.44 17.59
C ASP A 58 -26.63 0.48 16.19
N ALA A 59 -27.48 0.44 15.16
CA ALA A 59 -27.02 0.63 13.80
C ALA A 59 -26.35 2.01 13.63
N ILE A 60 -25.31 2.09 12.80
CA ILE A 60 -24.67 3.36 12.46
C ILE A 60 -25.63 4.12 11.55
N THR A 61 -26.18 5.22 12.05
CA THR A 61 -27.15 6.03 11.29
C THR A 61 -26.44 6.94 10.30
N LEU A 62 -27.18 7.44 9.31
CA LEU A 62 -26.67 8.39 8.32
C LEU A 62 -26.21 9.70 8.99
N GLN A 63 -26.96 10.18 9.98
CA GLN A 63 -26.57 11.36 10.78
C GLN A 63 -25.27 11.12 11.58
N GLU A 64 -25.10 9.93 12.15
CA GLU A 64 -23.86 9.57 12.86
C GLU A 64 -22.68 9.48 11.90
N LEU A 65 -22.89 8.88 10.72
CA LEU A 65 -21.90 8.77 9.65
C LEU A 65 -21.41 10.18 9.26
N GLU A 66 -22.31 11.07 8.84
CA GLU A 66 -22.00 12.44 8.43
C GLU A 66 -21.26 13.21 9.54
N ALA A 67 -21.72 13.09 10.78
CA ALA A 67 -21.12 13.81 11.91
C ALA A 67 -19.72 13.29 12.28
N LYS A 68 -19.42 12.01 12.04
CA LYS A 68 -18.19 11.36 12.50
C LYS A 68 -17.21 11.01 11.40
N GLU A 69 -17.60 11.08 10.13
CA GLU A 69 -16.79 10.65 8.99
C GLU A 69 -15.40 11.29 8.98
N ALA A 70 -15.32 12.61 9.11
CA ALA A 70 -14.04 13.33 9.09
C ALA A 70 -13.11 12.87 10.23
N LYS A 71 -13.67 12.66 11.42
CA LYS A 71 -12.91 12.20 12.60
C LYS A 71 -12.45 10.74 12.43
N MET A 72 -13.34 9.89 11.91
CA MET A 72 -13.07 8.49 11.62
C MET A 72 -11.98 8.32 10.55
N SER A 73 -12.10 9.04 9.45
CA SER A 73 -11.10 9.07 8.37
C SER A 73 -9.74 9.51 8.90
N LYS A 74 -9.69 10.57 9.73
CA LYS A 74 -8.44 11.02 10.35
C LYS A 74 -7.83 9.95 11.27
N LEU A 75 -8.64 9.32 12.13
CA LEU A 75 -8.19 8.25 13.03
C LEU A 75 -7.58 7.10 12.24
N VAL A 76 -8.29 6.61 11.23
CA VAL A 76 -7.87 5.48 10.39
C VAL A 76 -6.56 5.79 9.67
N ARG A 77 -6.40 6.99 9.13
CA ARG A 77 -5.14 7.41 8.49
C ARG A 77 -3.97 7.42 9.46
N LEU A 78 -4.16 7.92 10.68
CA LEU A 78 -3.10 7.95 11.71
C LEU A 78 -2.74 6.54 12.19
N THR A 79 -3.75 5.70 12.45
CA THR A 79 -3.54 4.29 12.81
C THR A 79 -2.79 3.56 11.70
N HIS A 80 -3.17 3.78 10.45
CA HIS A 80 -2.48 3.18 9.31
C HIS A 80 -1.05 3.68 9.17
N ALA A 81 -0.79 4.97 9.30
CA ALA A 81 0.57 5.53 9.23
C ALA A 81 1.49 4.87 10.27
N CYS A 82 1.05 4.81 11.54
CA CYS A 82 1.80 4.19 12.63
C CYS A 82 2.02 2.68 12.41
N LEU A 83 0.96 1.93 12.08
CA LEU A 83 1.08 0.49 11.84
C LEU A 83 1.95 0.17 10.63
N SER A 84 1.85 0.98 9.56
CA SER A 84 2.65 0.77 8.36
C SER A 84 4.14 0.88 8.65
N GLU A 85 4.56 1.79 9.53
CA GLU A 85 5.96 1.94 9.94
C GLU A 85 6.44 0.70 10.70
N ILE A 86 5.65 0.21 11.65
CA ILE A 86 5.95 -1.00 12.44
C ILE A 86 6.05 -2.24 11.53
N ILE A 87 5.07 -2.43 10.65
CA ILE A 87 5.03 -3.57 9.71
C ILE A 87 6.21 -3.51 8.74
N THR A 88 6.52 -2.31 8.23
CA THR A 88 7.65 -2.09 7.32
C THR A 88 8.96 -2.46 8.00
N LEU A 89 9.23 -1.94 9.20
CA LEU A 89 10.43 -2.23 9.98
C LEU A 89 10.60 -3.71 10.35
N SER A 90 9.49 -4.45 10.42
CA SER A 90 9.48 -5.88 10.76
C SER A 90 9.55 -6.80 9.54
N SER A 91 9.61 -6.26 8.32
CA SER A 91 9.56 -7.04 7.09
C SER A 91 10.91 -7.69 6.79
N PRO A 92 11.00 -9.03 6.70
CA PRO A 92 12.24 -9.73 6.32
C PRO A 92 12.65 -9.47 4.87
N TYR A 93 11.80 -8.81 4.08
CA TYR A 93 12.06 -8.44 2.68
C TYR A 93 12.54 -7.00 2.51
N GLN A 94 12.72 -6.26 3.61
CA GLN A 94 13.33 -4.95 3.55
C GLN A 94 14.85 -5.09 3.54
N SER A 95 15.47 -4.80 2.40
CA SER A 95 16.90 -4.54 2.37
C SER A 95 17.18 -3.28 3.18
N ASN A 96 17.98 -3.40 4.23
CA ASN A 96 18.46 -2.24 5.00
C ASN A 96 19.34 -1.29 4.17
N GLU A 97 19.75 -1.71 2.96
CA GLU A 97 20.55 -0.92 2.05
C GLU A 97 19.69 0.06 1.25
N LYS A 98 19.84 1.35 1.56
CA LYS A 98 19.26 2.44 0.78
C LYS A 98 19.92 2.50 -0.61
N LEU A 99 19.11 2.78 -1.63
CA LEU A 99 19.63 3.14 -2.95
C LEU A 99 20.41 4.46 -2.84
N SER A 100 21.56 4.53 -3.50
CA SER A 100 22.32 5.77 -3.65
C SER A 100 21.59 6.73 -4.60
N PRO A 101 21.88 8.05 -4.54
CA PRO A 101 21.27 9.02 -5.45
C PRO A 101 21.42 8.66 -6.93
N ARG A 102 22.58 8.10 -7.30
CA ARG A 102 22.87 7.67 -8.67
C ARG A 102 22.08 6.43 -9.08
N GLU A 103 21.89 5.49 -8.16
CA GLU A 103 21.04 4.31 -8.39
C GLU A 103 19.57 4.71 -8.56
N VAL A 104 19.07 5.66 -7.76
CA VAL A 104 17.71 6.22 -7.90
C VAL A 104 17.54 6.90 -9.27
N GLU A 105 18.51 7.71 -9.68
CA GLU A 105 18.48 8.39 -10.99
C GLU A 105 18.44 7.39 -12.16
N ILE A 106 19.30 6.37 -12.14
CA ILE A 106 19.30 5.31 -13.14
C ILE A 106 17.97 4.56 -13.14
N LEU A 107 17.43 4.24 -11.96
CA LEU A 107 16.19 3.49 -11.83
C LEU A 107 14.97 4.25 -12.37
N LYS A 108 14.93 5.58 -12.25
CA LYS A 108 13.90 6.43 -12.87
C LYS A 108 13.89 6.27 -14.39
N TRP A 109 15.06 6.32 -15.03
CA TRP A 109 15.15 6.11 -16.47
C TRP A 109 14.80 4.67 -16.89
N VAL A 110 15.12 3.67 -16.06
CA VAL A 110 14.69 2.29 -16.28
C VAL A 110 13.17 2.18 -16.19
N ALA A 111 12.53 2.86 -15.24
CA ALA A 111 11.07 2.91 -15.11
C ALA A 111 10.40 3.57 -16.34
N ASP A 112 11.04 4.60 -16.92
CA ASP A 112 10.65 5.21 -18.19
C ASP A 112 10.94 4.35 -19.43
N GLY A 113 11.47 3.13 -19.24
CA GLY A 113 11.74 2.18 -20.31
C GLY A 113 12.99 2.46 -21.14
N LYS A 114 13.92 3.30 -20.66
CA LYS A 114 15.17 3.59 -21.39
C LYS A 114 16.16 2.43 -21.36
N THR A 115 16.93 2.28 -22.43
CA THR A 115 18.02 1.28 -22.51
C THR A 115 19.27 1.76 -21.79
N GLY A 116 20.15 0.84 -21.37
CA GLY A 116 21.39 1.18 -20.67
C GLY A 116 22.28 2.12 -21.47
N GLU A 117 22.32 1.96 -22.79
CA GLU A 117 23.01 2.86 -23.72
C GLU A 117 22.46 4.30 -23.67
N VAL A 118 21.14 4.47 -23.75
CA VAL A 118 20.49 5.79 -23.70
C VAL A 118 20.71 6.44 -22.33
N ILE A 119 20.56 5.67 -21.25
CA ILE A 119 20.82 6.14 -19.88
C ILE A 119 22.27 6.60 -19.75
N GLY A 120 23.23 5.84 -20.28
CA GLY A 120 24.64 6.19 -20.26
C GLY A 120 24.91 7.53 -20.96
N LYS A 121 24.33 7.73 -22.15
CA LYS A 121 24.43 9.00 -22.89
C LYS A 121 23.85 10.18 -22.10
N VAL A 122 22.66 10.02 -21.53
CA VAL A 122 21.98 11.07 -20.75
C VAL A 122 22.78 11.43 -19.48
N LEU A 123 23.35 10.42 -18.83
CA LEU A 123 24.01 10.58 -17.54
C LEU A 123 25.53 10.79 -17.63
N GLY A 124 26.10 10.84 -18.85
CA GLY A 124 27.54 11.02 -19.09
C GLY A 124 28.42 9.85 -18.64
N VAL A 125 27.90 8.62 -18.67
CA VAL A 125 28.61 7.39 -18.25
C VAL A 125 28.50 6.29 -19.29
N THR A 126 29.34 5.26 -19.18
CA THR A 126 29.27 4.10 -20.08
C THR A 126 28.06 3.22 -19.77
N GLU A 127 27.56 2.51 -20.79
CA GLU A 127 26.51 1.47 -20.60
C GLU A 127 26.94 0.42 -19.57
N ARG A 128 28.23 0.06 -19.52
CA ARG A 128 28.79 -0.85 -18.52
C ARG A 128 28.59 -0.32 -17.09
N THR A 129 28.81 0.98 -16.88
CA THR A 129 28.57 1.64 -15.59
C THR A 129 27.09 1.59 -15.21
N VAL A 130 26.18 1.86 -16.16
CA VAL A 130 24.73 1.75 -15.93
C VAL A 130 24.34 0.32 -15.56
N THR A 131 24.90 -0.68 -16.26
CA THR A 131 24.66 -2.10 -16.00
C THR A 131 25.12 -2.48 -14.59
N HIS A 132 26.29 -2.01 -14.18
CA HIS A 132 26.81 -2.25 -12.82
C HIS A 132 25.86 -1.70 -11.75
N HIS A 133 25.41 -0.44 -11.88
CA HIS A 133 24.42 0.12 -10.94
C HIS A 133 23.09 -0.63 -10.99
N THR A 134 22.63 -1.06 -12.17
CA THR A 134 21.39 -1.84 -12.31
C THR A 134 21.47 -3.17 -11.56
N VAL A 135 22.61 -3.87 -11.61
CA VAL A 135 22.84 -5.10 -10.83
C VAL A 135 22.78 -4.80 -9.33
N ASN A 136 23.43 -3.74 -8.86
CA ASN A 136 23.41 -3.37 -7.44
C ASN A 136 21.98 -3.01 -6.99
N ILE A 137 21.22 -2.26 -7.81
CA ILE A 137 19.80 -1.95 -7.55
C ILE A 137 18.99 -3.24 -7.43
N MET A 138 19.16 -4.19 -8.36
CA MET A 138 18.42 -5.45 -8.34
C MET A 138 18.73 -6.28 -7.09
N GLN A 139 20.00 -6.32 -6.66
CA GLN A 139 20.42 -6.99 -5.43
C GLN A 139 19.82 -6.33 -4.19
N LYS A 140 19.95 -4.99 -4.07
CA LYS A 140 19.35 -4.23 -2.97
C LYS A 140 17.86 -4.44 -2.91
N LEU A 141 17.15 -4.30 -4.02
CA LEU A 141 15.70 -4.49 -4.06
C LEU A 141 15.28 -5.97 -4.03
N ASN A 142 16.20 -6.93 -3.98
CA ASN A 142 15.92 -8.37 -4.05
C ASN A 142 14.95 -8.71 -5.20
N THR A 143 15.37 -8.38 -6.43
CA THR A 143 14.60 -8.58 -7.66
C THR A 143 15.44 -9.28 -8.71
N THR A 144 14.79 -10.01 -9.62
CA THR A 144 15.47 -10.85 -10.62
C THR A 144 15.70 -10.13 -11.95
N ASN A 145 15.05 -9.00 -12.19
CA ASN A 145 15.20 -8.22 -13.41
C ASN A 145 14.93 -6.72 -13.18
N LYS A 146 15.43 -5.89 -14.09
CA LYS A 146 15.36 -4.42 -13.99
C LYS A 146 13.92 -3.88 -14.03
N THR A 147 12.99 -4.56 -14.70
CA THR A 147 11.57 -4.17 -14.73
C THR A 147 10.91 -4.44 -13.38
N ALA A 148 11.17 -5.60 -12.77
CA ALA A 148 10.71 -5.92 -11.42
C ALA A 148 11.32 -4.96 -10.39
N ALA A 149 12.59 -4.57 -10.56
CA ALA A 149 13.23 -3.54 -9.74
C ALA A 149 12.50 -2.19 -9.84
N ALA A 150 12.19 -1.72 -11.05
CA ALA A 150 11.46 -0.48 -11.26
C ALA A 150 10.05 -0.53 -10.66
N VAL A 151 9.31 -1.62 -10.87
CA VAL A 151 7.96 -1.80 -10.29
C VAL A 151 8.04 -1.81 -8.76
N LYS A 152 8.98 -2.57 -8.18
CA LYS A 152 9.14 -2.63 -6.72
C LYS A 152 9.52 -1.29 -6.13
N ALA A 153 10.42 -0.53 -6.78
CA ALA A 153 10.80 0.80 -6.35
C ALA A 153 9.64 1.80 -6.41
N ALA A 154 8.82 1.76 -7.46
CA ALA A 154 7.62 2.58 -7.57
C ALA A 154 6.59 2.24 -6.48
N LEU A 155 6.37 0.95 -6.21
CA LEU A 155 5.48 0.51 -5.12
C LEU A 155 5.97 0.99 -3.76
N LEU A 156 7.29 0.95 -3.52
CA LEU A 156 7.91 1.43 -2.29
C LEU A 156 8.04 2.97 -2.21
N GLY A 157 7.64 3.72 -3.24
CA GLY A 157 7.77 5.18 -3.29
C GLY A 157 9.22 5.68 -3.34
N LEU A 158 10.15 4.88 -3.88
CA LEU A 158 11.57 5.24 -4.01
C LEU A 158 11.85 6.09 -5.28
N ILE A 159 10.95 6.07 -6.25
CA ILE A 159 11.04 6.79 -7.54
C ILE A 159 9.71 7.45 -7.92
#